data_AF-D7DSB1-F1
#
_entry.id   AF-D7DSB1-F1
#
_cell.length_a   1.000
_cell.length_b   1.000
_cell.length_c   1.000
_cell.angle_alpha   90.00
_cell.angle_beta   90.00
_cell.angle_gamma   90.00
#
_symmetry.space_group_name_H-M   'P 1'
#
loop_
_entity.id
_entity.type
_entity.pdbx_description
1 polymer ?
#
loop_
_entity_poly.entity_id
_entity_poly.type
_entity_poly.pdbx_seq_one_letter_code
_entity_poly.pdbx_strand_id
1 'polypeptide(L)'
;MKKSALLSLTILSLTLFVLGTCSGAIMTFNTTINESGTYTFDEDLIIAQNYQSGILINASDVIIDGNNFKLTTNASEPGFGIYVGEGYNFTNIEIKNLNISNFERGIYICNANRVSVHNCEFHNISENIFAIDGAEFYAYLNKINKSERGSVRSGPIASPKVVYEYDGQEFTYRLGNYYDLNDSYKDDDNNGVIDSVISISRMHDPYPLKETPDNYVIKELYYPTVENLSRYEKPMIVDIFALTDEPKYYMGAVKPEPTPEPEPTPSKSSVGTIVKEEQQQGTKEGFGSQNIRDRVTLSNVIADDPLDAKLAREELKDNVLGYKDDMTLNEDAVVIGGPVSNAFANKYNDMFEKPISNDYPGENTGIIQVLKVQETSGSIVQTHYIIYIAGSDRFGTEAAVEYFKTLTELPEEPILVKWVDGKPVLVE
;
A
#
# COMPACT_ATOMS: atom_id res chain seq x y z
N MET A 1 -26.54 40.01 -18.91
CA MET A 1 -27.33 39.82 -17.67
C MET A 1 -27.46 38.33 -17.42
N LYS A 2 -26.84 37.87 -16.33
CA LYS A 2 -26.86 36.48 -15.86
C LYS A 2 -28.29 36.09 -15.43
N LYS A 3 -28.71 34.87 -15.75
CA LYS A 3 -29.70 34.14 -14.94
C LYS A 3 -29.12 32.76 -14.64
N SER A 4 -28.98 32.55 -13.35
CA SER A 4 -28.45 31.41 -12.61
C SER A 4 -29.21 30.12 -12.91
N ALA A 5 -28.48 29.03 -13.17
CA ALA A 5 -29.00 27.68 -13.07
C ALA A 5 -29.01 27.28 -11.58
N LEU A 6 -30.17 26.80 -11.15
CA LEU A 6 -30.53 26.34 -9.82
C LEU A 6 -30.19 24.83 -9.74
N LEU A 7 -29.32 24.41 -8.83
CA LEU A 7 -29.02 22.99 -8.61
C LEU A 7 -30.09 22.39 -7.67
N SER A 8 -30.70 21.29 -8.10
CA SER A 8 -31.86 20.65 -7.47
C SER A 8 -31.41 19.55 -6.52
N LEU A 9 -31.69 19.68 -5.22
CA LEU A 9 -31.51 18.65 -4.20
C LEU A 9 -32.82 17.85 -4.07
N THR A 10 -32.81 16.56 -4.41
CA THR A 10 -33.97 15.68 -4.23
C THR A 10 -33.67 14.70 -3.09
N ILE A 11 -34.22 14.97 -1.91
CA ILE A 11 -34.16 14.06 -0.75
C ILE A 11 -35.46 13.25 -0.73
N LEU A 12 -35.33 11.92 -0.82
CA LEU A 12 -36.45 11.00 -0.58
C LEU A 12 -36.48 10.67 0.92
N SER A 13 -37.44 11.24 1.64
CA SER A 13 -37.63 10.95 3.08
C SER A 13 -38.45 9.66 3.27
N LEU A 14 -38.07 8.80 4.22
CA LEU A 14 -39.04 7.94 4.90
C LEU A 14 -38.64 7.57 6.35
N THR A 15 -39.23 8.32 7.29
CA THR A 15 -39.65 8.03 8.68
C THR A 15 -38.74 7.33 9.71
N LEU A 16 -38.33 8.13 10.69
CA LEU A 16 -38.68 8.11 12.13
C LEU A 16 -38.81 6.75 12.85
N PHE A 17 -37.85 6.47 13.75
CA PHE A 17 -38.10 5.81 15.03
C PHE A 17 -37.39 6.62 16.13
N VAL A 18 -38.18 7.21 17.03
CA VAL A 18 -37.73 7.71 18.33
C VAL A 18 -37.96 6.58 19.33
N LEU A 19 -37.01 6.31 20.23
CA LEU A 19 -37.23 6.12 21.67
C LEU A 19 -35.90 5.80 22.39
N GLY A 20 -35.63 6.53 23.47
CA GLY A 20 -34.71 6.09 24.54
C GLY A 20 -33.68 7.12 24.98
N THR A 21 -34.02 7.97 25.95
CA THR A 21 -33.12 8.94 26.60
C THR A 21 -32.11 8.27 27.54
N CYS A 22 -30.82 8.59 27.36
CA CYS A 22 -29.88 8.77 28.47
C CYS A 22 -29.40 10.23 28.39
N SER A 23 -29.51 10.97 29.50
CA SER A 23 -29.02 12.34 29.63
C SER A 23 -27.49 12.36 29.71
N GLY A 24 -26.84 12.10 28.58
CA GLY A 24 -25.53 12.67 28.23
C GLY A 24 -25.77 13.84 27.28
N ALA A 25 -24.89 14.84 27.24
CA ALA A 25 -24.98 15.91 26.25
C ALA A 25 -25.16 15.30 24.85
N ILE A 26 -26.20 15.71 24.11
CA ILE A 26 -26.35 15.32 22.70
C ILE A 26 -25.17 15.94 21.99
N MET A 27 -24.25 15.11 21.51
CA MET A 27 -23.14 15.59 20.71
C MET A 27 -23.71 16.04 19.37
N THR A 28 -23.55 17.33 19.06
CA THR A 28 -24.07 17.92 17.83
C THR A 28 -22.94 18.06 16.81
N PHE A 29 -23.23 17.66 15.58
CA PHE A 29 -22.33 17.69 14.42
C PHE A 29 -22.92 18.62 13.36
N ASN A 30 -22.06 19.29 12.59
CA ASN A 30 -22.55 20.14 11.50
C ASN A 30 -23.03 19.32 10.29
N THR A 31 -22.31 18.26 9.94
CA THR A 31 -22.68 17.30 8.88
C THR A 31 -22.42 15.87 9.36
N THR A 32 -23.33 14.94 9.07
CA THR A 32 -23.15 13.50 9.33
C THR A 32 -23.33 12.69 8.05
N ILE A 33 -22.33 11.88 7.72
CA ILE A 33 -22.33 10.93 6.61
C ILE A 33 -22.67 9.55 7.19
N ASN A 34 -23.84 9.02 6.83
CA ASN A 34 -24.31 7.70 7.27
C ASN A 34 -24.39 6.68 6.13
N GLU A 35 -24.02 7.07 4.92
CA GLU A 35 -24.08 6.23 3.72
C GLU A 35 -22.71 6.19 3.06
N SER A 36 -22.39 5.06 2.42
CA SER A 36 -21.20 4.91 1.59
C SER A 36 -21.29 5.80 0.36
N GLY A 37 -20.15 6.23 -0.16
CA GLY A 37 -20.09 7.02 -1.39
C GLY A 37 -18.99 8.07 -1.39
N THR A 38 -18.98 8.87 -2.46
CA THR A 38 -18.04 9.98 -2.63
C THR A 38 -18.74 11.31 -2.36
N TYR A 39 -18.12 12.11 -1.50
CA TYR A 39 -18.60 13.42 -1.06
C TYR A 39 -17.56 14.46 -1.45
N THR A 40 -17.97 15.42 -2.28
CA THR A 40 -17.09 16.48 -2.79
C THR A 40 -17.48 17.84 -2.23
N PHE A 41 -16.50 18.67 -1.88
CA PHE A 41 -16.78 20.08 -1.56
C PHE A 41 -16.87 20.89 -2.85
N ASP A 42 -17.83 21.80 -2.91
CA ASP A 42 -17.99 22.80 -3.97
C ASP A 42 -17.79 24.24 -3.48
N GLU A 43 -17.62 24.42 -2.16
CA GLU A 43 -17.29 25.68 -1.50
C GLU A 43 -16.55 25.46 -0.16
N ASP A 44 -16.01 26.54 0.40
CA ASP A 44 -15.42 26.54 1.73
C ASP A 44 -16.49 26.30 2.81
N LEU A 45 -16.25 25.34 3.71
CA LEU A 45 -17.12 25.04 4.84
C LEU A 45 -16.61 25.72 6.13
N ILE A 46 -17.43 26.61 6.68
CA ILE A 46 -17.15 27.34 7.92
C ILE A 46 -18.09 26.88 9.02
N ILE A 47 -17.54 26.24 10.06
CA ILE A 47 -18.26 25.76 11.22
C ILE A 47 -18.38 26.89 12.25
N ALA A 48 -19.58 27.47 12.37
CA ALA A 48 -19.80 28.69 13.13
C ALA A 48 -20.24 28.50 14.60
N GLN A 49 -20.62 27.27 14.97
CA GLN A 49 -21.12 26.94 16.30
C GLN A 49 -20.15 25.98 17.01
N ASN A 50 -20.25 25.90 18.33
CA ASN A 50 -19.49 24.94 19.15
C ASN A 50 -20.06 23.52 18.96
N TYR A 51 -19.88 22.98 17.76
CA TYR A 51 -20.13 21.58 17.45
C TYR A 51 -18.93 20.75 17.89
N GLN A 52 -19.19 19.49 18.25
CA GLN A 52 -18.11 18.57 18.56
C GLN A 52 -17.26 18.27 17.32
N SER A 53 -17.87 18.23 16.13
CA SER A 53 -17.10 18.11 14.89
C SER A 53 -17.77 18.82 13.71
N GLY A 54 -16.96 19.20 12.72
CA GLY A 54 -17.45 19.69 11.43
C GLY A 54 -18.16 18.59 10.66
N ILE A 55 -17.48 17.47 10.43
CA ILE A 55 -18.04 16.31 9.71
C ILE A 55 -17.89 15.06 10.57
N LEU A 56 -18.97 14.30 10.73
CA LEU A 56 -18.95 12.95 11.27
C LEU A 56 -19.11 11.93 10.13
N ILE A 57 -18.20 10.96 10.04
CA ILE A 57 -18.30 9.79 9.17
C ILE A 57 -18.74 8.59 10.02
N ASN A 58 -19.90 8.04 9.68
CA ASN A 58 -20.56 6.93 10.35
C ASN A 58 -20.96 5.85 9.34
N ALA A 59 -20.09 5.63 8.34
CA ALA A 59 -20.25 4.64 7.29
C ALA A 59 -18.88 4.15 6.81
N SER A 60 -18.85 2.95 6.23
CA SER A 60 -17.70 2.41 5.50
C SER A 60 -17.76 2.82 4.03
N ASP A 61 -16.67 2.65 3.29
CA ASP A 61 -16.62 2.94 1.84
C ASP A 61 -16.97 4.40 1.53
N VAL A 62 -16.32 5.32 2.25
CA VAL A 62 -16.54 6.77 2.15
C VAL A 62 -15.29 7.44 1.60
N ILE A 63 -15.48 8.28 0.58
CA ILE A 63 -14.45 9.18 0.07
C ILE A 63 -14.90 10.61 0.33
N ILE A 64 -14.12 11.38 1.10
CA ILE A 64 -14.24 12.83 1.18
C ILE A 64 -13.16 13.44 0.30
N ASP A 65 -13.58 14.15 -0.74
CA ASP A 65 -12.70 14.94 -1.60
C ASP A 65 -13.01 16.43 -1.40
N GLY A 66 -12.11 17.13 -0.72
CA GLY A 66 -12.28 18.55 -0.46
C GLY A 66 -12.10 19.42 -1.70
N ASN A 67 -11.61 18.90 -2.83
CA ASN A 67 -11.34 19.69 -4.03
C ASN A 67 -10.54 20.98 -3.73
N ASN A 68 -9.62 20.90 -2.77
CA ASN A 68 -8.81 21.97 -2.19
C ASN A 68 -9.61 23.10 -1.50
N PHE A 69 -10.89 22.92 -1.22
CA PHE A 69 -11.66 23.82 -0.37
C PHE A 69 -11.29 23.71 1.11
N LYS A 70 -11.69 24.73 1.86
CA LYS A 70 -11.41 24.83 3.28
C LYS A 70 -12.47 24.14 4.11
N LEU A 71 -12.02 23.47 5.16
CA LEU A 71 -12.81 23.12 6.32
C LEU A 71 -12.24 23.90 7.51
N THR A 72 -12.99 24.85 8.04
CA THR A 72 -12.52 25.72 9.13
C THR A 72 -13.60 25.97 10.16
N THR A 73 -13.18 26.40 11.34
CA THR A 73 -14.10 26.81 12.41
C THR A 73 -13.73 28.18 12.97
N ASN A 74 -14.73 28.92 13.40
CA ASN A 74 -14.56 30.13 14.23
C ASN A 74 -15.20 29.95 15.62
N ALA A 75 -15.52 28.71 15.99
CA ALA A 75 -16.06 28.34 17.30
C ALA A 75 -15.08 28.75 18.42
N SER A 76 -15.63 29.19 19.56
CA SER A 76 -14.83 29.54 20.73
C SER A 76 -14.23 28.29 21.39
N GLU A 77 -14.90 27.15 21.23
CA GLU A 77 -14.48 25.84 21.70
C GLU A 77 -14.41 24.90 20.48
N PRO A 78 -13.31 24.96 19.72
CA PRO A 78 -13.20 24.20 18.48
C PRO A 78 -13.07 22.70 18.78
N GLY A 79 -13.97 21.90 18.23
CA GLY A 79 -13.90 20.44 18.30
C GLY A 79 -13.00 19.84 17.22
N PHE A 80 -13.48 18.79 16.55
CA PHE A 80 -12.77 18.09 15.48
C PHE A 80 -13.16 18.65 14.10
N GLY A 81 -12.23 18.72 13.15
CA GLY A 81 -12.60 19.03 11.77
C GLY A 81 -13.45 17.90 11.19
N ILE A 82 -12.84 16.72 11.10
CA ILE A 82 -13.49 15.48 10.68
C ILE A 82 -13.36 14.46 11.81
N TYR A 83 -14.45 13.78 12.10
CA TYR A 83 -14.51 12.66 13.02
C TYR A 83 -14.94 11.41 12.26
N VAL A 84 -14.07 10.40 12.23
CA VAL A 84 -14.37 9.05 11.80
C VAL A 84 -14.74 8.18 13.00
N GLY A 85 -16.02 7.82 13.07
CA GLY A 85 -16.54 6.73 13.88
C GLY A 85 -17.04 7.06 15.29
N GLU A 86 -18.32 6.84 15.55
CA GLU A 86 -18.87 6.68 16.90
C GLU A 86 -19.28 5.22 17.15
N GLY A 87 -18.42 4.45 17.83
CA GLY A 87 -18.81 3.16 18.42
C GLY A 87 -18.98 1.97 17.48
N TYR A 88 -18.63 2.07 16.18
CA TYR A 88 -18.65 0.97 15.21
C TYR A 88 -17.33 0.86 14.44
N ASN A 89 -16.95 -0.36 14.05
CA ASN A 89 -15.75 -0.65 13.25
C ASN A 89 -15.95 -0.28 11.77
N PHE A 90 -15.72 0.98 11.39
CA PHE A 90 -15.81 1.42 10.00
C PHE A 90 -14.57 1.04 9.19
N THR A 91 -14.70 0.85 7.89
CA THR A 91 -13.56 0.49 7.02
C THR A 91 -13.56 1.25 5.70
N ASN A 92 -12.39 1.33 5.06
CA ASN A 92 -12.23 1.84 3.69
C ASN A 92 -12.71 3.30 3.56
N ILE A 93 -11.99 4.20 4.24
CA ILE A 93 -12.32 5.62 4.28
C ILE A 93 -11.15 6.41 3.72
N GLU A 94 -11.42 7.26 2.74
CA GLU A 94 -10.43 8.15 2.12
C GLU A 94 -10.81 9.60 2.40
N ILE A 95 -9.86 10.40 2.88
CA ILE A 95 -10.00 11.84 3.09
C ILE A 95 -8.88 12.53 2.33
N LYS A 96 -9.22 13.38 1.35
CA LYS A 96 -8.22 14.03 0.49
C LYS A 96 -8.55 15.45 0.08
N ASN A 97 -7.52 16.16 -0.41
CA ASN A 97 -7.63 17.46 -1.06
C ASN A 97 -8.33 18.51 -0.18
N LEU A 98 -7.97 18.62 1.10
CA LEU A 98 -8.63 19.52 2.06
C LEU A 98 -7.65 20.50 2.71
N ASN A 99 -8.12 21.74 2.91
CA ASN A 99 -7.46 22.74 3.73
C ASN A 99 -8.14 22.84 5.09
N ILE A 100 -7.60 22.18 6.12
CA ILE A 100 -8.23 22.07 7.45
C ILE A 100 -7.59 23.06 8.41
N SER A 101 -8.41 23.85 9.13
CA SER A 101 -7.86 24.88 10.04
C SER A 101 -8.70 25.19 11.27
N ASN A 102 -8.02 25.68 12.32
CA ASN A 102 -8.60 26.23 13.56
C ASN A 102 -9.36 25.23 14.46
N PHE A 103 -9.24 23.93 14.22
CA PHE A 103 -9.83 22.88 15.06
C PHE A 103 -8.89 22.48 16.22
N GLU A 104 -9.41 21.94 17.32
CA GLU A 104 -8.55 21.28 18.34
C GLU A 104 -7.83 20.08 17.69
N ARG A 105 -8.60 19.26 16.96
CA ARG A 105 -8.06 18.17 16.13
C ARG A 105 -8.53 18.32 14.69
N GLY A 106 -7.62 18.19 13.73
CA GLY A 106 -7.99 18.29 12.32
C GLY A 106 -8.86 17.11 11.90
N ILE A 107 -8.29 15.91 12.03
CA ILE A 107 -8.98 14.64 11.76
C ILE A 107 -8.84 13.73 12.97
N TYR A 108 -9.95 13.23 13.49
CA TYR A 108 -10.00 12.28 14.60
C TYR A 108 -10.59 10.97 14.11
N ILE A 109 -9.87 9.87 14.28
CA ILE A 109 -10.21 8.53 13.81
C ILE A 109 -10.29 7.61 15.02
N CYS A 110 -11.43 6.96 15.22
CA CYS A 110 -11.67 6.08 16.35
C CYS A 110 -12.42 4.84 15.89
N ASN A 111 -11.91 3.64 16.20
CA ASN A 111 -12.55 2.38 15.78
C ASN A 111 -12.79 2.31 14.27
N ALA A 112 -11.78 2.69 13.46
CA ALA A 112 -11.87 2.58 12.01
C ALA A 112 -10.61 1.95 11.42
N ASN A 113 -10.79 1.22 10.32
CA ASN A 113 -9.74 0.48 9.62
C ASN A 113 -9.61 0.95 8.17
N ARG A 114 -8.43 0.75 7.57
CA ARG A 114 -8.15 1.13 6.19
C ARG A 114 -8.56 2.58 5.92
N VAL A 115 -8.03 3.50 6.72
CA VAL A 115 -8.29 4.94 6.60
C VAL A 115 -7.09 5.60 5.96
N SER A 116 -7.28 6.29 4.84
CA SER A 116 -6.25 7.09 4.17
C SER A 116 -6.54 8.59 4.27
N VAL A 117 -5.51 9.35 4.62
CA VAL A 117 -5.53 10.82 4.65
C VAL A 117 -4.38 11.32 3.81
N HIS A 118 -4.67 12.00 2.71
CA HIS A 118 -3.61 12.49 1.82
C HIS A 118 -3.95 13.77 1.09
N ASN A 119 -2.92 14.47 0.62
CA ASN A 119 -3.05 15.77 -0.03
C ASN A 119 -3.91 16.77 0.78
N CYS A 120 -3.75 16.77 2.10
CA CYS A 120 -4.40 17.72 2.99
C CYS A 120 -3.39 18.70 3.59
N GLU A 121 -3.81 19.95 3.78
CA GLU A 121 -3.02 20.97 4.48
C GLU A 121 -3.68 21.32 5.82
N PHE A 122 -2.87 21.36 6.88
CA PHE A 122 -3.34 21.60 8.24
C PHE A 122 -2.76 22.90 8.81
N HIS A 123 -3.62 23.79 9.31
CA HIS A 123 -3.20 25.08 9.89
C HIS A 123 -3.83 25.38 11.24
N ASN A 124 -3.03 25.89 12.18
CA ASN A 124 -3.53 26.32 13.50
C ASN A 124 -4.38 25.25 14.18
N ILE A 125 -3.82 24.04 14.25
CA ILE A 125 -4.47 22.86 14.84
C ILE A 125 -3.53 22.27 15.89
N SER A 126 -4.07 21.89 17.04
CA SER A 126 -3.26 21.32 18.14
C SER A 126 -2.79 19.90 17.84
N GLU A 127 -3.66 19.06 17.25
CA GLU A 127 -3.36 17.69 16.79
C GLU A 127 -3.91 17.51 15.36
N ASN A 128 -3.04 17.53 14.33
CA ASN A 128 -3.50 17.55 12.93
C ASN A 128 -4.34 16.32 12.57
N ILE A 129 -3.84 15.13 12.86
CA ILE A 129 -4.51 13.85 12.72
C ILE A 129 -4.37 13.09 14.04
N PHE A 130 -5.39 12.35 14.45
CA PHE A 130 -5.37 11.59 15.68
C PHE A 130 -6.13 10.29 15.46
N ALA A 131 -5.46 9.15 15.54
CA ALA A 131 -6.07 7.84 15.37
C ALA A 131 -6.01 7.05 16.68
N ILE A 132 -7.07 6.34 17.05
CA ILE A 132 -7.08 5.44 18.21
C ILE A 132 -7.95 4.21 17.94
N ASP A 133 -7.58 3.12 18.62
CA ASP A 133 -8.34 1.87 18.71
C ASP A 133 -8.76 1.32 17.34
N GLY A 134 -7.82 0.68 16.64
CA GLY A 134 -7.98 0.28 15.24
C GLY A 134 -7.54 1.40 14.30
N ALA A 135 -7.01 1.16 13.13
CA ALA A 135 -6.46 -0.02 12.51
C ALA A 135 -5.64 0.55 11.32
N GLU A 136 -5.34 -0.23 10.29
CA GLU A 136 -4.53 0.17 9.14
C GLU A 136 -4.81 1.61 8.66
N PHE A 137 -3.85 2.52 8.89
CA PHE A 137 -3.98 3.95 8.66
C PHE A 137 -2.82 4.44 7.80
N TYR A 138 -3.14 5.28 6.82
CA TYR A 138 -2.20 5.82 5.85
C TYR A 138 -2.27 7.34 5.87
N ALA A 139 -1.16 8.01 6.18
CA ALA A 139 -1.03 9.46 6.07
C ALA A 139 0.19 9.83 5.24
N TYR A 140 -0.05 10.35 4.04
CA TYR A 140 0.98 10.68 3.06
C TYR A 140 0.63 11.94 2.29
N LEU A 141 1.62 12.61 1.72
CA LEU A 141 1.43 13.82 0.91
C LEU A 141 0.62 14.90 1.65
N ASN A 142 0.68 14.96 2.98
CA ASN A 142 0.02 16.04 3.71
C ASN A 142 1.03 17.16 4.01
N LYS A 143 0.55 18.39 4.03
CA LYS A 143 1.29 19.54 4.52
C LYS A 143 0.94 19.79 5.98
N ILE A 144 1.87 19.39 6.85
CA ILE A 144 1.72 19.41 8.29
C ILE A 144 2.48 20.62 8.83
N ASN A 145 1.76 21.72 9.05
CA ASN A 145 2.33 22.87 9.73
C ASN A 145 2.50 22.60 11.22
N LYS A 146 3.44 23.30 11.86
CA LYS A 146 3.82 23.10 13.27
C LYS A 146 2.60 23.09 14.19
N SER A 147 2.32 21.94 14.81
CA SER A 147 1.27 21.75 15.81
C SER A 147 1.84 21.79 17.23
N GLU A 148 1.00 22.16 18.20
CA GLU A 148 1.43 22.31 19.59
C GLU A 148 1.64 20.96 20.32
N ARG A 149 0.96 19.88 19.89
CA ARG A 149 0.93 18.59 20.61
C ARG A 149 1.43 17.37 19.83
N GLY A 150 1.84 17.57 18.57
CA GLY A 150 2.17 16.48 17.65
C GLY A 150 0.97 16.09 16.79
N SER A 151 1.24 15.64 15.57
CA SER A 151 0.28 15.64 14.46
C SER A 151 -0.42 14.32 14.17
N VAL A 152 -0.06 13.20 14.83
CA VAL A 152 -0.54 11.83 14.61
C VAL A 152 -0.31 11.05 15.90
N ARG A 153 -1.32 10.37 16.43
CA ARG A 153 -1.22 9.46 17.59
C ARG A 153 -1.74 8.10 17.15
N SER A 154 -1.04 7.03 17.56
CA SER A 154 -1.38 5.60 17.41
C SER A 154 -1.73 5.11 15.99
N GLY A 155 -0.69 4.81 15.22
CA GLY A 155 -0.73 4.06 13.98
C GLY A 155 0.62 4.19 13.28
N PRO A 156 1.07 3.21 12.48
CA PRO A 156 2.21 3.45 11.62
C PRO A 156 1.84 4.58 10.66
N ILE A 157 2.71 5.57 10.47
CA ILE A 157 2.61 6.51 9.33
C ILE A 157 3.09 5.72 8.11
N ALA A 158 2.27 4.72 7.74
CA ALA A 158 2.47 3.93 6.57
C ALA A 158 2.18 4.84 5.39
N SER A 159 3.20 5.21 4.64
CA SER A 159 2.99 5.78 3.32
C SER A 159 2.92 4.64 2.33
N PRO A 160 1.92 4.53 1.46
CA PRO A 160 1.96 3.57 0.36
C PRO A 160 3.23 3.77 -0.48
N LYS A 161 3.71 2.70 -1.11
CA LYS A 161 4.75 2.82 -2.15
C LYS A 161 4.08 3.45 -3.36
N VAL A 162 4.71 4.44 -3.95
CA VAL A 162 4.18 5.22 -5.06
C VAL A 162 5.22 5.33 -6.17
N VAL A 163 4.73 5.31 -7.40
CA VAL A 163 5.50 5.80 -8.55
C VAL A 163 5.13 7.26 -8.73
N TYR A 164 6.11 8.15 -8.70
CA TYR A 164 5.89 9.59 -8.80
C TYR A 164 6.95 10.29 -9.64
N GLU A 165 6.60 11.46 -10.14
CA GLU A 165 7.54 12.38 -10.76
C GLU A 165 7.89 13.51 -9.80
N TYR A 166 9.18 13.80 -9.65
CA TYR A 166 9.74 14.93 -8.89
C TYR A 166 10.89 15.55 -9.68
N ASP A 167 10.87 16.87 -9.87
CA ASP A 167 11.83 17.60 -10.73
C ASP A 167 12.02 16.99 -12.14
N GLY A 168 10.95 16.41 -12.69
CA GLY A 168 10.94 15.78 -14.02
C GLY A 168 11.64 14.42 -14.08
N GLN A 169 12.01 13.84 -12.94
CA GLN A 169 12.52 12.48 -12.83
C GLN A 169 11.48 11.56 -12.16
N GLU A 170 11.42 10.32 -12.62
CA GLU A 170 10.51 9.33 -12.05
C GLU A 170 11.20 8.52 -10.96
N PHE A 171 10.49 8.37 -9.85
CA PHE A 171 10.93 7.64 -8.68
C PHE A 171 9.86 6.63 -8.28
N THR A 172 10.32 5.51 -7.73
CA THR A 172 9.43 4.55 -7.08
C THR A 172 9.84 4.43 -5.62
N TYR A 173 9.11 5.11 -4.73
CA TYR A 173 9.48 5.24 -3.32
C TYR A 173 8.25 5.37 -2.41
N ARG A 174 8.45 5.50 -1.09
CA ARG A 174 7.36 5.85 -0.15
C ARG A 174 7.37 7.36 0.05
N LEU A 175 6.20 7.99 -0.06
CA LEU A 175 6.06 9.43 0.17
C LEU A 175 5.38 9.67 1.52
N GLY A 176 6.12 10.21 2.49
CA GLY A 176 5.60 10.63 3.79
C GLY A 176 4.86 11.95 3.70
N ASN A 177 4.96 12.75 4.76
CA ASN A 177 4.33 14.05 4.84
C ASN A 177 5.37 15.16 4.73
N TYR A 178 4.95 16.31 4.20
CA TYR A 178 5.75 17.53 4.29
C TYR A 178 5.54 18.18 5.64
N TYR A 179 6.63 18.56 6.28
CA TYR A 179 6.62 19.27 7.55
C TYR A 179 7.28 20.63 7.36
N ASP A 180 6.65 21.68 7.88
CA ASP A 180 7.26 23.01 7.95
C ASP A 180 8.40 22.99 8.98
N LEU A 181 9.59 22.62 8.50
CA LEU A 181 10.81 22.41 9.26
C LEU A 181 11.89 23.37 8.79
N ASN A 182 12.80 23.71 9.70
CA ASN A 182 13.97 24.50 9.36
C ASN A 182 14.85 23.77 8.32
N ASP A 183 15.56 24.51 7.47
CA ASP A 183 16.37 24.07 6.31
C ASP A 183 17.51 23.05 6.60
N SER A 184 17.62 22.51 7.81
CA SER A 184 18.69 21.60 8.22
C SER A 184 18.56 20.17 7.67
N TYR A 185 17.46 19.82 7.03
CA TYR A 185 17.19 18.47 6.53
C TYR A 185 17.65 18.28 5.09
N LYS A 186 18.35 17.16 4.85
CA LYS A 186 18.95 16.82 3.56
C LYS A 186 18.16 15.74 2.85
N ASP A 187 18.16 15.87 1.54
CA ASP A 187 17.75 14.91 0.53
C ASP A 187 19.01 14.74 -0.34
N ASP A 188 19.82 13.74 -0.01
CA ASP A 188 21.15 13.52 -0.57
C ASP A 188 21.09 12.85 -1.96
N ASP A 189 19.99 12.18 -2.29
CA ASP A 189 19.75 11.52 -3.59
C ASP A 189 18.80 12.31 -4.52
N ASN A 190 18.26 13.44 -4.04
CA ASN A 190 17.38 14.36 -4.77
C ASN A 190 16.11 13.66 -5.29
N ASN A 191 15.57 12.72 -4.52
CA ASN A 191 14.34 12.03 -4.84
C ASN A 191 13.09 12.75 -4.29
N GLY A 192 13.26 13.90 -3.62
CA GLY A 192 12.19 14.66 -2.97
C GLY A 192 11.89 14.21 -1.54
N VAL A 193 12.51 13.14 -1.04
CA VAL A 193 12.32 12.61 0.30
C VAL A 193 13.57 12.90 1.14
N ILE A 194 13.36 13.41 2.34
CA ILE A 194 14.42 13.66 3.30
C ILE A 194 14.93 12.32 3.84
N ASP A 195 16.25 12.09 3.78
CA ASP A 195 16.89 10.83 4.21
C ASP A 195 16.87 10.57 5.72
N SER A 196 16.49 11.59 6.49
CA SER A 196 16.44 11.53 7.94
C SER A 196 15.01 11.35 8.45
N VAL A 197 14.82 10.40 9.36
CA VAL A 197 13.55 10.22 10.06
C VAL A 197 13.18 11.50 10.82
N ILE A 198 12.00 12.04 10.55
CA ILE A 198 11.48 13.19 11.28
C ILE A 198 10.69 12.69 12.48
N SER A 199 11.15 13.10 13.65
CA SER A 199 10.54 12.73 14.93
C SER A 199 9.93 13.97 15.58
N ILE A 200 8.60 14.07 15.59
CA ILE A 200 7.87 15.18 16.21
C ILE A 200 6.98 14.60 17.31
N SER A 201 7.30 14.92 18.57
CA SER A 201 6.58 14.38 19.73
C SER A 201 6.66 12.83 19.79
N ARG A 202 5.53 12.13 19.65
CA ARG A 202 5.43 10.66 19.63
C ARG A 202 5.31 10.06 18.22
N MET A 203 5.61 10.84 17.19
CA MET A 203 5.57 10.42 15.79
C MET A 203 6.96 10.20 15.24
N HIS A 204 7.05 9.23 14.34
CA HIS A 204 8.18 9.03 13.45
C HIS A 204 7.65 8.96 12.04
N ASP A 205 8.01 9.92 11.19
CA ASP A 205 7.84 9.80 9.75
C ASP A 205 9.19 9.39 9.15
N PRO A 206 9.31 8.15 8.64
CA PRO A 206 10.53 7.66 8.05
C PRO A 206 10.78 8.15 6.61
N TYR A 207 9.77 8.74 5.95
CA TYR A 207 9.87 9.22 4.58
C TYR A 207 9.40 10.66 4.40
N PRO A 208 9.84 11.61 5.24
CA PRO A 208 9.32 12.96 5.20
C PRO A 208 9.66 13.65 3.88
N LEU A 209 8.73 14.43 3.34
CA LEU A 209 8.92 15.12 2.07
C LEU A 209 9.80 16.35 2.24
N LYS A 210 10.68 16.58 1.26
CA LYS A 210 11.51 17.78 1.13
C LYS A 210 10.68 19.01 0.79
N GLU A 211 9.66 18.84 -0.03
CA GLU A 211 8.79 19.90 -0.53
C GLU A 211 7.31 19.51 -0.48
N THR A 212 6.45 20.48 -0.82
CA THR A 212 5.00 20.32 -0.74
C THR A 212 4.46 19.34 -1.78
N PRO A 213 3.28 18.73 -1.53
CA PRO A 213 2.64 17.77 -2.43
C PRO A 213 2.42 18.28 -3.87
N ASP A 214 2.27 19.60 -4.08
CA ASP A 214 2.12 20.20 -5.42
C ASP A 214 3.31 19.92 -6.36
N ASN A 215 4.47 19.55 -5.81
CA ASN A 215 5.68 19.22 -6.58
C ASN A 215 5.76 17.74 -6.97
N TYR A 216 4.72 16.94 -6.70
CA TYR A 216 4.68 15.51 -6.97
C TYR A 216 3.53 15.16 -7.92
N VAL A 217 3.82 14.39 -8.96
CA VAL A 217 2.78 13.78 -9.81
C VAL A 217 2.73 12.28 -9.55
N ILE A 218 1.70 11.82 -8.85
CA ILE A 218 1.50 10.39 -8.56
C ILE A 218 1.00 9.67 -9.80
N LYS A 219 1.73 8.64 -10.21
CA LYS A 219 1.40 7.76 -11.34
C LYS A 219 0.72 6.48 -10.86
N GLU A 220 1.24 5.88 -9.79
CA GLU A 220 0.75 4.60 -9.25
C GLU A 220 0.85 4.54 -7.72
N LEU A 221 0.00 3.73 -7.08
CA LEU A 221 -0.14 3.62 -5.63
C LEU A 221 -0.22 2.14 -5.19
N TYR A 222 0.61 1.77 -4.22
CA TYR A 222 0.75 0.41 -3.70
C TYR A 222 0.65 0.42 -2.17
N TYR A 223 -0.49 -0.01 -1.64
CA TYR A 223 -0.67 -0.16 -0.19
C TYR A 223 0.07 -1.39 0.33
N PRO A 224 0.86 -1.28 1.42
CA PRO A 224 1.49 -2.44 2.03
C PRO A 224 0.45 -3.34 2.71
N THR A 225 0.68 -4.65 2.71
CA THR A 225 -0.08 -5.58 3.56
C THR A 225 0.20 -5.31 5.04
N VAL A 226 -0.86 -5.19 5.83
CA VAL A 226 -0.79 -5.05 7.28
C VAL A 226 -1.09 -6.38 7.95
N GLU A 227 -0.15 -6.91 8.73
CA GLU A 227 -0.44 -8.05 9.60
C GLU A 227 -1.13 -7.55 10.87
N ASN A 228 -2.37 -7.99 11.08
CA ASN A 228 -3.12 -7.71 12.31
C ASN A 228 -2.52 -8.52 13.48
N LEU A 229 -1.55 -7.93 14.16
CA LEU A 229 -1.13 -8.39 15.48
C LEU A 229 -2.14 -7.85 16.49
N SER A 230 -3.11 -8.68 16.90
CA SER A 230 -4.06 -8.56 18.03
C SER A 230 -4.73 -7.20 18.37
N ARG A 231 -5.89 -7.19 19.05
CA ARG A 231 -6.62 -5.95 19.41
C ARG A 231 -5.87 -4.96 20.33
N TYR A 232 -4.69 -5.34 20.81
CA TYR A 232 -3.87 -4.57 21.76
C TYR A 232 -2.43 -4.36 21.29
N GLU A 233 -2.01 -4.99 20.19
CA GLU A 233 -0.72 -4.73 19.57
C GLU A 233 -0.96 -3.75 18.42
N LYS A 234 -0.01 -2.81 18.25
CA LYS A 234 -0.09 -1.83 17.17
C LYS A 234 0.07 -2.59 15.85
N PRO A 235 -0.71 -2.26 14.80
CA PRO A 235 -0.51 -2.86 13.49
C PRO A 235 0.93 -2.62 13.05
N MET A 236 1.66 -3.70 12.79
CA MET A 236 2.99 -3.64 12.20
C MET A 236 2.79 -3.71 10.69
N ILE A 237 3.20 -2.68 9.96
CA ILE A 237 3.37 -2.85 8.52
C ILE A 237 4.47 -3.90 8.38
N VAL A 238 4.22 -4.99 7.67
CA VAL A 238 5.26 -5.99 7.38
C VAL A 238 5.88 -5.60 6.05
N ASP A 239 6.74 -4.60 6.11
CA ASP A 239 7.61 -4.19 5.02
C ASP A 239 9.05 -4.21 5.56
N ILE A 240 10.03 -4.59 4.73
CA ILE A 240 11.44 -4.60 5.13
C ILE A 240 11.93 -3.19 5.50
N PHE A 241 11.15 -2.16 5.15
CA PHE A 241 11.36 -0.77 5.54
C PHE A 241 10.33 -0.22 6.53
N ALA A 242 9.37 -1.02 6.99
CA ALA A 242 8.45 -0.62 8.04
C ALA A 242 9.14 -0.60 9.39
N LEU A 243 9.47 0.61 9.81
CA LEU A 243 10.18 0.85 11.05
C LEU A 243 9.16 0.84 12.18
N THR A 244 9.35 -0.09 13.12
CA THR A 244 8.65 -0.06 14.40
C THR A 244 8.92 1.27 15.11
N ASP A 245 8.07 1.64 16.06
CA ASP A 245 8.19 2.81 16.95
C ASP A 245 9.52 2.89 17.75
N GLU A 246 10.38 1.87 17.64
CA GLU A 246 11.68 1.80 18.29
C GLU A 246 12.82 2.19 17.34
N PRO A 247 13.56 3.28 17.63
CA PRO A 247 14.62 3.79 16.77
C PRO A 247 15.79 2.87 16.46
N LYS A 248 15.91 1.77 17.18
CA LYS A 248 17.02 0.82 17.01
C LYS A 248 16.85 -0.08 15.78
N TYR A 249 15.71 -0.04 15.10
CA TYR A 249 15.44 -0.82 13.89
C TYR A 249 15.60 0.00 12.59
N TYR A 250 16.02 1.27 12.68
CA TYR A 250 16.41 2.10 11.53
C TYR A 250 17.69 1.54 10.88
N MET A 251 17.56 0.71 9.85
CA MET A 251 18.67 0.40 8.97
C MET A 251 18.81 1.53 7.96
N GLY A 252 19.92 2.26 8.02
CA GLY A 252 20.23 3.35 7.10
C GLY A 252 20.11 2.89 5.65
N ALA A 253 19.50 3.74 4.83
CA ALA A 253 19.35 3.52 3.40
C ALA A 253 20.67 3.04 2.79
N VAL A 254 20.65 1.86 2.17
CA VAL A 254 21.76 1.42 1.33
C VAL A 254 21.68 2.29 0.08
N LYS A 255 22.63 3.22 0.00
CA LYS A 255 22.87 4.08 -1.16
C LYS A 255 22.81 3.24 -2.45
N PRO A 256 21.97 3.56 -3.45
CA PRO A 256 22.09 2.93 -4.75
C PRO A 256 23.49 3.21 -5.29
N GLU A 257 24.24 2.16 -5.65
CA GLU A 257 25.54 2.35 -6.28
C GLU A 257 25.34 3.17 -7.57
N PRO A 258 26.14 4.22 -7.79
CA PRO A 258 26.07 4.97 -9.02
C PRO A 258 26.33 4.03 -10.20
N THR A 259 25.50 4.15 -11.23
CA THR A 259 25.65 3.46 -12.51
C THR A 259 27.12 3.54 -12.95
N PRO A 260 27.83 2.41 -13.14
CA PRO A 260 29.23 2.46 -13.50
C PRO A 260 29.37 3.12 -14.87
N GLU A 261 30.09 4.25 -14.92
CA GLU A 261 30.63 4.77 -16.18
C GLU A 261 31.48 3.68 -16.85
N PRO A 262 31.46 3.57 -18.20
CA PRO A 262 32.21 2.55 -18.90
C PRO A 262 33.72 2.73 -18.65
N GLU A 263 34.34 1.80 -17.93
CA GLU A 263 35.78 1.79 -17.73
C GLU A 263 36.55 1.58 -19.05
N PRO A 264 37.66 2.30 -19.27
CA PRO A 264 38.60 2.00 -20.33
C PRO A 264 39.42 0.73 -20.01
N THR A 265 39.76 0.00 -21.07
CA THR A 265 40.42 -1.30 -21.16
C THR A 265 41.81 -1.34 -20.47
N PRO A 266 42.31 -2.50 -19.96
CA PRO A 266 42.95 -2.59 -18.65
C PRO A 266 44.48 -2.48 -18.67
N SER A 267 45.05 -2.09 -17.53
CA SER A 267 46.47 -2.31 -17.21
C SER A 267 46.61 -3.24 -16.01
N LYS A 268 47.44 -4.27 -16.16
CA LYS A 268 47.72 -5.34 -15.20
C LYS A 268 48.35 -4.80 -13.92
N SER A 269 47.87 -5.25 -12.77
CA SER A 269 48.69 -5.42 -11.57
C SER A 269 48.03 -6.36 -10.56
N SER A 270 48.80 -7.38 -10.20
CA SER A 270 48.60 -8.43 -9.20
C SER A 270 48.37 -7.94 -7.77
N VAL A 271 47.62 -8.72 -6.98
CA VAL A 271 47.99 -9.39 -5.71
C VAL A 271 46.69 -9.80 -5.00
N GLY A 272 46.58 -11.10 -4.67
CA GLY A 272 45.33 -11.73 -4.27
C GLY A 272 45.03 -11.78 -2.78
N THR A 273 43.98 -12.52 -2.42
CA THR A 273 43.82 -13.25 -1.15
C THR A 273 42.71 -14.28 -1.32
N ILE A 274 43.01 -15.53 -0.95
CA ILE A 274 42.04 -16.63 -0.81
C ILE A 274 41.38 -16.46 0.55
N VAL A 275 40.04 -16.40 0.59
CA VAL A 275 39.27 -16.62 1.81
C VAL A 275 38.28 -17.75 1.53
N LYS A 276 38.24 -18.70 2.46
CA LYS A 276 37.48 -19.95 2.43
C LYS A 276 35.98 -19.70 2.41
N GLU A 277 35.28 -20.42 1.54
CA GLU A 277 33.83 -20.66 1.64
C GLU A 277 33.56 -21.53 2.88
N GLU A 278 32.83 -20.97 3.84
CA GLU A 278 32.10 -21.76 4.83
C GLU A 278 30.67 -21.96 4.32
N GLN A 279 30.33 -23.22 4.08
CA GLN A 279 28.98 -23.69 3.81
C GLN A 279 28.07 -23.38 5.01
N GLN A 280 26.95 -22.69 4.77
CA GLN A 280 25.82 -22.68 5.69
C GLN A 280 24.49 -22.77 4.93
N GLN A 281 23.52 -23.36 5.61
CA GLN A 281 22.43 -24.19 5.10
C GLN A 281 21.10 -23.56 5.52
N GLY A 282 20.16 -23.39 4.57
CA GLY A 282 18.72 -23.21 4.81
C GLY A 282 18.25 -21.79 5.15
N THR A 283 17.38 -21.25 4.27
CA THR A 283 16.60 -19.99 4.34
C THR A 283 17.37 -18.69 4.05
N LYS A 284 17.12 -18.05 2.88
CA LYS A 284 17.24 -16.59 2.53
C LYS A 284 17.89 -16.13 1.21
N GLU A 285 18.48 -16.97 0.36
CA GLU A 285 19.07 -16.50 -0.91
C GLU A 285 18.67 -17.42 -2.07
N GLY A 286 18.22 -16.84 -3.19
CA GLY A 286 17.79 -17.62 -4.35
C GLY A 286 17.11 -16.82 -5.46
N PHE A 287 16.54 -15.66 -5.15
CA PHE A 287 15.99 -14.74 -6.16
C PHE A 287 17.08 -13.79 -6.67
N GLY A 288 17.15 -13.62 -7.98
CA GLY A 288 18.00 -12.66 -8.67
C GLY A 288 17.57 -11.20 -8.49
N SER A 289 16.35 -10.96 -8.00
CA SER A 289 15.87 -9.62 -7.65
C SER A 289 15.01 -9.58 -6.39
N GLN A 290 15.06 -8.44 -5.70
CA GLN A 290 14.21 -8.18 -4.55
C GLN A 290 12.73 -8.03 -4.97
N ASN A 291 12.46 -7.51 -6.17
CA ASN A 291 11.09 -7.34 -6.68
C ASN A 291 10.36 -8.68 -6.82
N ILE A 292 10.99 -9.70 -7.41
CA ILE A 292 10.38 -11.03 -7.54
C ILE A 292 10.23 -11.69 -6.17
N ARG A 293 11.25 -11.58 -5.32
CA ARG A 293 11.20 -12.11 -3.95
C ARG A 293 10.02 -11.54 -3.16
N ASP A 294 9.81 -10.22 -3.23
CA ASP A 294 8.72 -9.55 -2.53
C ASP A 294 7.37 -10.01 -3.08
N ARG A 295 7.21 -10.12 -4.40
CA ARG A 295 5.98 -10.64 -5.03
C ARG A 295 5.63 -12.02 -4.50
N VAL A 296 6.58 -12.95 -4.47
CA VAL A 296 6.36 -14.30 -3.93
C VAL A 296 6.03 -14.27 -2.43
N THR A 297 6.77 -13.46 -1.68
CA THR A 297 6.63 -13.39 -0.22
C THR A 297 5.25 -12.85 0.18
N LEU A 298 4.73 -11.88 -0.58
CA LEU A 298 3.42 -11.25 -0.34
C LEU A 298 2.24 -12.03 -0.92
N SER A 299 2.49 -12.90 -1.91
CA SER A 299 1.44 -13.72 -2.53
C SER A 299 1.09 -14.95 -1.69
N ASN A 300 -0.12 -15.46 -1.92
CA ASN A 300 -0.48 -16.84 -1.60
C ASN A 300 0.24 -17.78 -2.57
N VAL A 301 1.01 -18.75 -2.07
CA VAL A 301 1.59 -19.80 -2.92
C VAL A 301 0.68 -21.02 -2.90
N ILE A 302 0.13 -21.40 -4.05
CA ILE A 302 -0.90 -22.43 -4.18
C ILE A 302 -0.35 -23.61 -4.98
N ALA A 303 -0.29 -24.78 -4.35
CA ALA A 303 0.10 -26.03 -4.98
C ALA A 303 -0.61 -27.22 -4.31
N ASP A 304 -1.37 -27.99 -5.10
CA ASP A 304 -2.16 -29.11 -4.59
C ASP A 304 -1.41 -30.45 -4.61
N ASP A 305 -0.57 -30.66 -5.64
CA ASP A 305 0.23 -31.87 -5.72
C ASP A 305 1.35 -31.85 -4.67
N PRO A 306 1.58 -32.95 -3.93
CA PRO A 306 2.61 -32.98 -2.89
C PRO A 306 4.03 -32.67 -3.36
N LEU A 307 4.37 -32.98 -4.61
CA LEU A 307 5.70 -32.72 -5.17
C LEU A 307 5.83 -31.27 -5.61
N ASP A 308 4.82 -30.71 -6.27
CA ASP A 308 4.78 -29.28 -6.62
C ASP A 308 4.78 -28.43 -5.35
N ALA A 309 4.04 -28.84 -4.32
CA ALA A 309 4.05 -28.18 -3.01
C ALA A 309 5.39 -28.35 -2.29
N LYS A 310 6.11 -29.44 -2.50
CA LYS A 310 7.47 -29.61 -1.96
C LYS A 310 8.43 -28.66 -2.67
N LEU A 311 8.42 -28.63 -4.00
CA LEU A 311 9.22 -27.73 -4.82
C LEU A 311 8.96 -26.25 -4.43
N ALA A 312 7.69 -25.86 -4.33
CA ALA A 312 7.31 -24.51 -3.92
C ALA A 312 7.82 -24.14 -2.52
N ARG A 313 7.82 -25.10 -1.57
CA ARG A 313 8.38 -24.86 -0.23
C ARG A 313 9.90 -24.74 -0.25
N GLU A 314 10.57 -25.56 -1.03
CA GLU A 314 12.03 -25.58 -1.13
C GLU A 314 12.56 -24.33 -1.85
N GLU A 315 11.85 -23.86 -2.88
CA GLU A 315 12.37 -22.85 -3.80
C GLU A 315 11.73 -21.46 -3.67
N LEU A 316 10.51 -21.35 -3.14
CA LEU A 316 9.75 -20.09 -3.14
C LEU A 316 9.40 -19.60 -1.74
N LYS A 317 8.60 -20.37 -0.98
CA LYS A 317 8.06 -19.96 0.33
C LYS A 317 7.57 -21.17 1.14
N ASP A 318 7.90 -21.21 2.43
CA ASP A 318 7.51 -22.32 3.33
C ASP A 318 5.99 -22.54 3.45
N ASN A 319 5.22 -21.45 3.43
CA ASN A 319 3.77 -21.51 3.57
C ASN A 319 3.10 -21.67 2.20
N VAL A 320 2.89 -22.92 1.81
CA VAL A 320 2.17 -23.31 0.59
C VAL A 320 0.78 -23.83 0.95
N LEU A 321 -0.22 -23.24 0.31
CA LEU A 321 -1.64 -23.57 0.45
C LEU A 321 -2.02 -24.64 -0.57
N GLY A 322 -2.89 -25.56 -0.14
CA GLY A 322 -3.72 -26.33 -1.07
C GLY A 322 -5.01 -25.58 -1.38
N TYR A 323 -5.63 -25.94 -2.50
CA TYR A 323 -6.86 -25.38 -3.02
C TYR A 323 -8.02 -25.56 -2.05
N LYS A 324 -8.82 -24.51 -1.97
CA LYS A 324 -10.12 -24.48 -1.29
C LYS A 324 -11.14 -23.87 -2.24
N ASP A 325 -12.37 -24.37 -2.20
CA ASP A 325 -13.43 -23.97 -3.16
C ASP A 325 -13.75 -22.47 -3.15
N ASP A 326 -13.51 -21.79 -2.03
CA ASP A 326 -13.72 -20.37 -1.81
C ASP A 326 -12.57 -19.49 -2.35
N MET A 327 -11.47 -20.08 -2.84
CA MET A 327 -10.37 -19.32 -3.44
C MET A 327 -10.78 -18.67 -4.76
N THR A 328 -10.55 -17.37 -4.84
CA THR A 328 -10.88 -16.48 -5.96
C THR A 328 -9.64 -15.70 -6.44
N LEU A 329 -9.78 -14.97 -7.56
CA LEU A 329 -8.69 -14.16 -8.15
C LEU A 329 -8.60 -12.74 -7.57
N ASN A 330 -9.04 -12.55 -6.33
CA ASN A 330 -9.13 -11.25 -5.63
C ASN A 330 -7.97 -11.02 -4.65
N GLU A 331 -6.91 -11.83 -4.74
CA GLU A 331 -5.69 -11.71 -3.96
C GLU A 331 -4.49 -12.10 -4.84
N ASP A 332 -3.31 -11.54 -4.56
CA ASP A 332 -2.07 -11.92 -5.23
C ASP A 332 -1.75 -13.41 -4.97
N ALA A 333 -1.45 -14.15 -6.03
CA ALA A 333 -1.19 -15.58 -5.94
C ALA A 333 -0.07 -16.05 -6.88
N VAL A 334 0.74 -17.00 -6.39
CA VAL A 334 1.67 -17.79 -7.19
C VAL A 334 1.14 -19.22 -7.25
N VAL A 335 0.71 -19.65 -8.42
CA VAL A 335 0.13 -20.97 -8.67
C VAL A 335 1.20 -21.86 -9.26
N ILE A 336 1.51 -22.96 -8.58
CA ILE A 336 2.48 -23.95 -9.03
C ILE A 336 1.77 -25.25 -9.43
N GLY A 337 2.13 -25.76 -10.60
CA GLY A 337 1.64 -27.05 -11.11
C GLY A 337 0.48 -26.93 -12.11
N GLY A 338 0.39 -27.90 -13.02
CA GLY A 338 -0.56 -27.90 -14.13
C GLY A 338 -2.02 -28.15 -13.70
N PRO A 339 -3.01 -27.91 -14.58
CA PRO A 339 -4.44 -28.02 -14.27
C PRO A 339 -4.90 -29.45 -13.94
N VAL A 340 -4.13 -30.47 -14.31
CA VAL A 340 -4.43 -31.86 -13.92
C VAL A 340 -4.14 -32.10 -12.43
N SER A 341 -3.14 -31.40 -11.90
CA SER A 341 -2.59 -31.63 -10.56
C SER A 341 -2.97 -30.54 -9.57
N ASN A 342 -3.44 -29.39 -10.04
CA ASN A 342 -3.82 -28.23 -9.23
C ASN A 342 -5.23 -27.75 -9.60
N ALA A 343 -6.17 -27.84 -8.66
CA ALA A 343 -7.57 -27.52 -8.89
C ALA A 343 -7.81 -26.01 -9.07
N PHE A 344 -7.01 -25.16 -8.41
CA PHE A 344 -7.02 -23.72 -8.67
C PHE A 344 -6.61 -23.43 -10.11
N ALA A 345 -5.50 -24.04 -10.53
CA ALA A 345 -5.02 -23.92 -11.90
C ALA A 345 -6.08 -24.39 -12.91
N ASN A 346 -6.72 -25.55 -12.68
CA ASN A 346 -7.79 -26.05 -13.53
C ASN A 346 -8.97 -25.09 -13.68
N LYS A 347 -9.37 -24.44 -12.57
CA LYS A 347 -10.51 -23.52 -12.54
C LYS A 347 -10.28 -22.25 -13.38
N TYR A 348 -9.04 -21.76 -13.44
CA TYR A 348 -8.72 -20.48 -14.06
C TYR A 348 -7.80 -20.56 -15.30
N ASN A 349 -7.39 -21.77 -15.71
CA ASN A 349 -6.44 -22.01 -16.80
C ASN A 349 -6.78 -21.24 -18.09
N ASP A 350 -8.06 -21.24 -18.47
CA ASP A 350 -8.55 -20.64 -19.72
C ASP A 350 -8.53 -19.09 -19.71
N MET A 351 -8.27 -18.47 -18.56
CA MET A 351 -8.13 -17.01 -18.44
C MET A 351 -6.72 -16.51 -18.76
N PHE A 352 -5.73 -17.41 -18.78
CA PHE A 352 -4.36 -17.08 -19.14
C PHE A 352 -4.17 -17.10 -20.65
N GLU A 353 -3.18 -16.36 -21.14
CA GLU A 353 -2.94 -16.24 -22.58
C GLU A 353 -2.59 -17.57 -23.25
N LYS A 354 -1.87 -18.43 -22.53
CA LYS A 354 -1.49 -19.77 -22.99
C LYS A 354 -1.97 -20.81 -21.97
N PRO A 355 -3.20 -21.30 -22.10
CA PRO A 355 -3.71 -22.36 -21.24
C PRO A 355 -2.82 -23.59 -21.29
N ILE A 356 -2.48 -24.12 -20.12
CA ILE A 356 -1.57 -25.26 -19.95
C ILE A 356 -2.36 -26.56 -20.12
N SER A 357 -1.71 -27.59 -20.65
CA SER A 357 -2.27 -28.93 -20.77
C SER A 357 -1.18 -29.99 -20.55
N ASN A 358 -1.55 -31.26 -20.68
CA ASN A 358 -0.56 -32.34 -20.65
C ASN A 358 0.40 -32.32 -21.85
N ASP A 359 0.03 -31.64 -22.94
CA ASP A 359 0.83 -31.59 -24.17
C ASP A 359 1.55 -30.24 -24.37
N TYR A 360 1.01 -29.16 -23.81
CA TYR A 360 1.57 -27.80 -23.88
C TYR A 360 1.92 -27.30 -22.47
N PRO A 361 3.12 -26.73 -22.21
CA PRO A 361 4.13 -26.23 -23.17
C PRO A 361 5.06 -27.27 -23.81
N GLY A 362 4.94 -28.56 -23.43
CA GLY A 362 5.70 -29.66 -24.02
C GLY A 362 6.75 -30.25 -23.09
N GLU A 363 7.40 -31.32 -23.55
CA GLU A 363 8.33 -32.12 -22.74
C GLU A 363 9.50 -31.28 -22.20
N ASN A 364 9.76 -31.45 -20.89
CA ASN A 364 10.75 -30.73 -20.08
C ASN A 364 10.61 -29.21 -20.17
N THR A 365 9.46 -28.70 -20.60
CA THR A 365 9.22 -27.28 -20.81
C THR A 365 8.19 -26.80 -19.81
N GLY A 366 8.46 -25.66 -19.21
CA GLY A 366 7.58 -24.92 -18.33
C GLY A 366 7.23 -23.56 -18.92
N ILE A 367 6.20 -22.97 -18.36
CA ILE A 367 5.73 -21.63 -18.71
C ILE A 367 5.58 -20.80 -17.45
N ILE A 368 5.93 -19.52 -17.56
CA ILE A 368 5.68 -18.49 -16.56
C ILE A 368 4.79 -17.45 -17.22
N GLN A 369 3.61 -17.20 -16.66
CA GLN A 369 2.68 -16.20 -17.19
C GLN A 369 1.95 -15.50 -16.06
N VAL A 370 1.55 -14.24 -16.30
CA VAL A 370 0.95 -13.39 -15.28
C VAL A 370 -0.40 -12.89 -15.76
N LEU A 371 -1.44 -13.18 -15.00
CA LEU A 371 -2.77 -12.61 -15.20
C LEU A 371 -2.96 -11.43 -14.24
N LYS A 372 -3.25 -10.25 -14.79
CA LYS A 372 -3.62 -9.05 -14.03
C LYS A 372 -5.14 -9.00 -13.90
N VAL A 373 -5.65 -9.12 -12.68
CA VAL A 373 -7.10 -9.07 -12.39
C VAL A 373 -7.42 -7.74 -11.76
N GLN A 374 -8.27 -6.96 -12.42
CA GLN A 374 -8.74 -5.68 -11.90
C GLN A 374 -10.07 -5.86 -11.18
N GLU A 375 -10.07 -5.54 -9.89
CA GLU A 375 -11.28 -5.43 -9.08
C GLU A 375 -11.66 -3.96 -8.97
N THR A 376 -12.87 -3.63 -9.41
CA THR A 376 -13.40 -2.26 -9.29
C THR A 376 -14.42 -2.21 -8.15
N SER A 377 -14.09 -1.48 -7.09
CA SER A 377 -15.03 -1.13 -6.02
C SER A 377 -15.24 0.38 -6.03
N GLY A 378 -16.35 0.83 -6.61
CA GLY A 378 -16.61 2.25 -6.85
C GLY A 378 -15.61 2.85 -7.84
N SER A 379 -14.81 3.82 -7.40
CA SER A 379 -13.77 4.49 -8.21
C SER A 379 -12.36 3.91 -8.01
N ILE A 380 -12.21 2.89 -7.15
CA ILE A 380 -10.91 2.27 -6.86
C ILE A 380 -10.76 1.05 -7.77
N VAL A 381 -9.68 1.02 -8.54
CA VAL A 381 -9.24 -0.14 -9.32
C VAL A 381 -8.08 -0.78 -8.57
N GLN A 382 -8.36 -1.90 -7.90
CA GLN A 382 -7.31 -2.73 -7.31
C GLN A 382 -6.84 -3.73 -8.37
N THR A 383 -5.53 -3.89 -8.53
CA THR A 383 -4.95 -4.88 -9.46
C THR A 383 -4.29 -5.98 -8.65
N HIS A 384 -4.76 -7.21 -8.85
CA HIS A 384 -4.18 -8.43 -8.30
C HIS A 384 -3.37 -9.16 -9.37
N TYR A 385 -2.24 -9.74 -8.98
CA TYR A 385 -1.33 -10.46 -9.85
C TYR A 385 -1.40 -11.96 -9.57
N ILE A 386 -1.78 -12.72 -10.60
CA ILE A 386 -1.82 -14.17 -10.55
C ILE A 386 -0.68 -14.71 -11.41
N ILE A 387 0.40 -15.14 -10.75
CA ILE A 387 1.59 -15.68 -11.36
C ILE A 387 1.40 -17.18 -11.51
N TYR A 388 1.36 -17.67 -12.74
CA TYR A 388 1.15 -19.08 -13.03
C TYR A 388 2.41 -19.73 -13.59
N ILE A 389 2.96 -20.70 -12.85
CA ILE A 389 4.21 -21.40 -13.13
C ILE A 389 3.94 -22.90 -13.19
N ALA A 390 4.02 -23.49 -14.37
CA ALA A 390 3.85 -24.93 -14.53
C ALA A 390 4.48 -25.46 -15.82
N GLY A 391 4.78 -26.75 -15.88
CA GLY A 391 5.12 -27.46 -17.10
C GLY A 391 4.15 -28.57 -17.43
N SER A 392 4.32 -29.17 -18.61
CA SER A 392 3.62 -30.40 -19.00
C SER A 392 4.11 -31.62 -18.20
N ASP A 393 5.30 -31.52 -17.61
CA ASP A 393 5.88 -32.49 -16.71
C ASP A 393 6.64 -31.80 -15.56
N ARG A 394 7.19 -32.62 -14.66
CA ARG A 394 7.87 -32.15 -13.45
C ARG A 394 9.13 -31.34 -13.75
N PHE A 395 9.91 -31.74 -14.75
CA PHE A 395 11.12 -31.01 -15.13
C PHE A 395 10.77 -29.68 -15.78
N GLY A 396 9.66 -29.61 -16.51
CA GLY A 396 9.09 -28.36 -17.01
C GLY A 396 8.72 -27.41 -15.87
N THR A 397 7.98 -27.88 -14.86
CA THR A 397 7.64 -27.05 -13.68
C THR A 397 8.90 -26.59 -12.94
N GLU A 398 9.87 -27.48 -12.73
CA GLU A 398 11.16 -27.16 -12.09
C GLU A 398 11.94 -26.11 -12.89
N ALA A 399 11.99 -26.23 -14.22
CA ALA A 399 12.63 -25.25 -15.09
C ALA A 399 12.02 -23.86 -14.95
N ALA A 400 10.69 -23.78 -14.95
CA ALA A 400 9.99 -22.53 -14.82
C ALA A 400 10.18 -21.90 -13.43
N VAL A 401 10.16 -22.68 -12.34
CA VAL A 401 10.44 -22.18 -10.99
C VAL A 401 11.86 -21.64 -10.86
N GLU A 402 12.85 -22.38 -11.35
CA GLU A 402 14.26 -21.94 -11.28
C GLU A 402 14.51 -20.70 -12.13
N TYR A 403 13.94 -20.63 -13.33
CA TYR A 403 14.09 -19.44 -14.16
C TYR A 403 13.34 -18.24 -13.58
N PHE A 404 12.13 -18.45 -13.03
CA PHE A 404 11.35 -17.41 -12.39
C PHE A 404 12.14 -16.71 -11.27
N LYS A 405 12.90 -17.46 -10.48
CA LYS A 405 13.79 -16.91 -9.47
C LYS A 405 14.82 -15.94 -10.04
N THR A 406 15.26 -16.11 -11.29
CA THR A 406 16.25 -15.25 -11.94
C THR A 406 15.68 -13.96 -12.52
N LEU A 407 14.36 -13.82 -12.61
CA LEU A 407 13.72 -12.65 -13.19
C LEU A 407 14.01 -11.39 -12.35
N THR A 408 14.05 -10.24 -13.03
CA THR A 408 14.12 -8.94 -12.37
C THR A 408 12.73 -8.36 -12.13
N GLU A 409 11.82 -8.54 -13.08
CA GLU A 409 10.44 -8.08 -13.09
C GLU A 409 9.48 -9.18 -13.54
N LEU A 410 8.20 -9.02 -13.23
CA LEU A 410 7.16 -9.93 -13.74
C LEU A 410 7.04 -9.79 -15.26
N PRO A 411 6.91 -10.90 -16.00
CA PRO A 411 6.84 -10.84 -17.45
C PRO A 411 5.50 -10.29 -17.93
N GLU A 412 5.53 -9.47 -18.99
CA GLU A 412 4.32 -8.98 -19.67
C GLU A 412 3.72 -10.04 -20.60
N GLU A 413 4.58 -10.89 -21.18
CA GLU A 413 4.23 -11.96 -22.11
C GLU A 413 4.66 -13.32 -21.53
N PRO A 414 3.98 -14.44 -21.85
CA PRO A 414 4.36 -15.75 -21.35
C PRO A 414 5.79 -16.16 -21.71
N ILE A 415 6.57 -16.58 -20.72
CA ILE A 415 7.95 -17.05 -20.89
C ILE A 415 7.95 -18.58 -20.94
N LEU A 416 8.51 -19.16 -21.99
CA LEU A 416 8.76 -20.59 -22.10
C LEU A 416 10.18 -20.92 -21.67
N VAL A 417 10.34 -21.94 -20.82
CA VAL A 417 11.63 -22.33 -20.26
C VAL A 417 11.77 -23.83 -20.33
N LYS A 418 12.89 -24.34 -20.84
CA LYS A 418 13.16 -25.77 -20.95
C LYS A 418 14.27 -26.21 -20.00
N TRP A 419 14.10 -27.36 -19.36
CA TRP A 419 15.15 -28.02 -18.61
C TRP A 419 16.13 -28.70 -19.56
N VAL A 420 17.38 -28.25 -19.57
CA VAL A 420 18.45 -28.80 -20.42
C VAL A 420 19.71 -28.96 -19.57
N ASP A 421 20.26 -30.17 -19.52
CA ASP A 421 21.51 -30.47 -18.81
C ASP A 421 21.55 -29.98 -17.34
N GLY A 422 20.41 -30.10 -16.64
CA GLY A 422 20.30 -29.76 -15.22
C GLY A 422 20.15 -28.26 -14.93
N LYS A 423 19.79 -27.44 -15.92
CA LYS A 423 19.54 -26.01 -15.76
C LYS A 423 18.35 -25.54 -16.60
N PRO A 424 17.67 -24.46 -16.20
CA PRO A 424 16.66 -23.83 -17.03
C PRO A 424 17.30 -23.05 -18.19
N VAL A 425 16.70 -23.14 -19.37
CA VAL A 425 17.10 -22.42 -20.58
C VAL A 425 15.86 -21.80 -21.21
N LEU A 426 15.89 -20.50 -21.48
CA LEU A 426 14.82 -19.79 -22.18
C LEU A 426 14.60 -20.41 -23.57
N VAL A 427 13.34 -20.63 -23.94
CA VAL A 427 12.94 -21.06 -25.28
C VAL A 427 12.47 -19.82 -26.03
N GLU A 428 13.16 -19.48 -27.12
CA GLU A 428 12.77 -18.40 -28.04
C GLU A 428 11.51 -18.73 -28.85
#